data_AF-B7MJE5-F1
#
_entry.id   AF-B7MJE5-F1
#
_cell.length_a   1.000
_cell.length_b   1.000
_cell.length_c   1.000
_cell.angle_alpha   90.00
_cell.angle_beta   90.00
_cell.angle_gamma   90.00
#
_symmetry.space_group_name_H-M   'P 1'
#
loop_
_entity.id
_entity.type
_entity.pdbx_description
1 polymer ?
#
loop_
_entity_poly.entity_id
_entity_poly.type
_entity_poly.pdbx_seq_one_letter_code
_entity_poly.pdbx_strand_id
1 'polypeptide(L)'
;MSYAELFHSGSSQFIPFHFHVLIITLCTGTIHAQCVFLLVFAKYILYFFIRVYYGGHMSNLRKYRESLNISQTTLAKAVGCTQGAIGHWESGRRFPDLKTCRALVACLNKLGAKVSLDDVFPPEHKAA
;
A
#
# COMPACT_ATOMS: atom_id res chain seq x y z
N MET A 1 -31.27 -18.45 27.83
CA MET A 1 -32.20 -19.59 27.83
C MET A 1 -31.40 -20.83 27.49
N SER A 2 -31.50 -21.82 28.36
CA SER A 2 -30.59 -22.97 28.54
C SER A 2 -30.70 -23.97 27.39
N TYR A 3 -29.60 -24.63 27.04
CA TYR A 3 -29.50 -25.71 26.03
C TYR A 3 -30.32 -26.97 26.35
N ALA A 4 -31.11 -26.97 27.43
CA ALA A 4 -31.77 -28.13 28.01
C ALA A 4 -33.20 -28.42 27.46
N GLU A 5 -33.78 -27.57 26.63
CA GLU A 5 -35.21 -27.70 26.24
C GLU A 5 -35.48 -28.13 24.79
N LEU A 6 -34.45 -28.47 24.02
CA LEU A 6 -34.61 -28.89 22.61
C LEU A 6 -34.48 -30.40 22.38
N PHE A 7 -34.65 -31.21 23.43
CA PHE A 7 -34.49 -32.67 23.34
C PHE A 7 -35.64 -33.46 23.98
N HIS A 8 -36.90 -33.04 23.84
CA HIS A 8 -38.03 -33.93 24.13
C HIS A 8 -39.30 -33.65 23.29
N SER A 9 -39.16 -33.74 21.97
CA SER A 9 -40.28 -34.20 21.13
C SER A 9 -39.77 -34.96 19.89
N GLY A 10 -39.86 -36.28 19.98
CA GLY A 10 -39.88 -37.28 18.89
C GLY A 10 -39.20 -36.98 17.56
N SER A 11 -37.95 -37.43 17.39
CA SER A 11 -37.46 -38.21 16.23
C SER A 11 -35.96 -38.43 16.36
N SER A 12 -35.56 -39.62 16.81
CA SER A 12 -34.15 -40.04 16.82
C SER A 12 -33.64 -40.27 15.39
N GLN A 13 -33.30 -39.21 14.66
CA GLN A 13 -32.41 -39.32 13.51
C GLN A 13 -30.97 -39.29 14.01
N PHE A 14 -30.45 -40.47 14.33
CA PHE A 14 -29.03 -40.71 14.56
C PHE A 14 -28.29 -40.32 13.28
N ILE A 15 -27.70 -39.12 13.22
CA ILE A 15 -26.86 -38.73 12.09
C ILE A 15 -25.71 -39.74 12.04
N PRO A 16 -25.57 -40.56 10.98
CA PRO A 16 -24.58 -41.61 10.94
C PRO A 16 -23.19 -41.00 11.09
N PHE A 17 -22.28 -41.66 11.81
CA PHE A 17 -20.92 -41.18 12.11
C PHE A 17 -20.18 -40.62 10.88
N HIS A 18 -20.45 -41.20 9.71
CA HIS A 18 -19.96 -40.74 8.41
C HIS A 18 -20.38 -39.30 8.03
N PHE A 19 -21.62 -38.90 8.33
CA PHE A 19 -22.12 -37.54 8.08
C PHE A 19 -21.46 -36.51 9.01
N HIS A 20 -21.17 -36.89 10.25
CA HIS A 20 -20.51 -36.00 11.20
C HIS A 20 -19.04 -35.73 10.80
N VAL A 21 -18.34 -36.76 10.32
CA VAL A 21 -16.99 -36.65 9.77
C VAL A 21 -16.98 -35.81 8.48
N LEU A 22 -18.01 -35.93 7.63
CA LEU A 22 -18.14 -35.12 6.41
C LEU A 22 -18.30 -33.62 6.73
N ILE A 23 -19.15 -33.27 7.70
CA ILE A 23 -19.37 -31.88 8.12
C ILE A 23 -18.09 -31.29 8.75
N ILE A 24 -17.39 -32.03 9.62
CA ILE A 24 -16.13 -31.58 10.23
C ILE A 24 -15.05 -31.37 9.15
N THR A 25 -14.98 -32.25 8.15
CA THR A 25 -14.00 -32.15 7.04
C THR A 25 -14.30 -30.95 6.12
N LEU A 26 -15.58 -30.68 5.84
CA LEU A 26 -15.99 -29.51 5.03
C LEU A 26 -15.81 -28.19 5.78
N CYS A 27 -16.06 -28.16 7.10
CA CYS A 27 -15.83 -26.99 7.95
C CYS A 27 -14.34 -26.70 8.15
N THR A 28 -13.51 -27.72 8.37
CA THR A 28 -12.05 -27.54 8.51
C THR A 28 -11.39 -27.06 7.21
N GLY A 29 -11.86 -27.53 6.05
CA GLY A 29 -11.38 -27.06 4.74
C GLY A 29 -11.70 -25.58 4.45
N THR A 30 -12.89 -25.13 4.82
CA THR A 30 -13.31 -23.71 4.63
C THR A 30 -12.63 -22.77 5.63
N ILE A 31 -12.47 -23.18 6.90
CA ILE A 31 -11.71 -22.42 7.90
C ILE A 31 -10.23 -22.33 7.49
N HIS A 32 -9.62 -23.44 7.03
CA HIS A 32 -8.24 -23.44 6.57
C HIS A 32 -8.04 -22.51 5.36
N ALA A 33 -8.95 -22.55 4.38
CA ALA A 33 -8.91 -21.65 3.21
C ALA A 33 -9.06 -20.17 3.61
N GLN A 34 -9.96 -19.84 4.54
CA GLN A 34 -10.13 -18.49 5.07
C GLN A 34 -8.88 -18.01 5.83
N CYS A 35 -8.27 -18.87 6.65
CA CYS A 35 -7.02 -18.55 7.36
C CYS A 35 -5.86 -18.31 6.38
N VAL A 36 -5.71 -19.14 5.35
CA VAL A 36 -4.69 -18.96 4.31
C VAL A 36 -4.92 -17.65 3.54
N PHE A 37 -6.16 -17.34 3.18
CA PHE A 37 -6.50 -16.07 2.52
C PHE A 37 -6.14 -14.86 3.39
N LEU A 38 -6.47 -14.90 4.69
CA LEU A 38 -6.15 -13.82 5.63
C LEU A 38 -4.63 -13.63 5.79
N LEU A 39 -3.86 -14.73 5.88
CA LEU A 39 -2.40 -14.68 5.99
C LEU A 39 -1.75 -14.16 4.70
N VAL A 40 -2.24 -14.56 3.52
CA VAL A 40 -1.75 -14.07 2.23
C VAL A 40 -2.08 -12.58 2.08
N PHE A 41 -3.29 -12.16 2.42
CA PHE A 41 -3.71 -10.76 2.39
C PHE A 41 -2.88 -9.91 3.36
N ALA A 42 -2.65 -10.38 4.59
CA ALA A 42 -1.79 -9.71 5.57
C ALA A 42 -0.33 -9.60 5.09
N LYS A 43 0.23 -10.64 4.48
CA LYS A 43 1.57 -10.58 3.85
C LYS A 43 1.60 -9.59 2.69
N TYR A 44 0.55 -9.49 1.89
CA TYR A 44 0.47 -8.57 0.76
C TYR A 44 0.38 -7.11 1.22
N ILE A 45 -0.44 -6.86 2.26
CA ILE A 45 -0.52 -5.56 2.93
C ILE A 45 0.84 -5.19 3.53
N LEU A 46 1.45 -6.10 4.30
CA LEU A 46 2.76 -5.85 4.91
C LEU A 46 3.84 -5.63 3.86
N TYR A 47 3.84 -6.40 2.77
CA TYR A 47 4.77 -6.21 1.66
C TYR A 47 4.56 -4.87 0.94
N PHE A 48 3.30 -4.46 0.74
CA PHE A 48 2.98 -3.14 0.21
C PHE A 48 3.50 -2.02 1.12
N PHE A 49 3.27 -2.12 2.44
CA PHE A 49 3.79 -1.15 3.40
C PHE A 49 5.31 -1.17 3.50
N ILE A 50 5.95 -2.33 3.58
CA ILE A 50 7.42 -2.45 3.63
C ILE A 50 8.05 -1.88 2.35
N ARG A 51 7.50 -2.17 1.17
CA ARG A 51 7.99 -1.57 -0.09
C ARG A 51 7.79 -0.05 -0.15
N VAL A 52 6.70 0.46 0.42
CA VAL A 52 6.43 1.90 0.47
C VAL A 52 7.34 2.60 1.48
N TYR A 53 7.65 1.97 2.61
CA TYR A 53 8.41 2.59 3.70
C TYR A 53 9.94 2.44 3.58
N TYR A 54 10.43 1.33 3.02
CA TYR A 54 11.87 1.05 2.93
C TYR A 54 12.43 1.18 1.50
N GLY A 55 11.59 1.46 0.51
CA GLY A 55 11.99 1.53 -0.90
C GLY A 55 11.97 2.96 -1.41
N GLY A 56 13.04 3.72 -1.19
CA GLY A 56 13.25 4.96 -1.92
C GLY A 56 14.24 5.92 -1.29
N HIS A 57 15.25 6.28 -2.07
CA HIS A 57 16.06 7.47 -1.86
C HIS A 57 15.16 8.68 -1.56
N MET A 58 15.42 9.39 -0.47
CA MET A 58 14.56 10.48 0.00
C MET A 58 14.66 11.67 -0.95
N SER A 59 13.64 11.87 -1.80
CA SER A 59 13.57 13.06 -2.64
C SER A 59 13.15 14.28 -1.81
N ASN A 60 13.84 15.40 -1.98
CA ASN A 60 13.48 16.66 -1.31
C ASN A 60 12.33 17.38 -2.03
N LEU A 61 11.74 16.77 -3.06
CA LEU A 61 10.68 17.35 -3.88
C LEU A 61 9.50 17.83 -3.04
N ARG A 62 9.05 17.01 -2.08
CA ARG A 62 7.96 17.35 -1.18
C ARG A 62 8.26 18.60 -0.35
N LYS A 63 9.49 18.69 0.19
CA LYS A 63 9.94 19.82 1.01
C LYS A 63 9.86 21.13 0.24
N TYR A 64 10.34 21.16 -1.00
CA TYR A 64 10.27 22.36 -1.83
C TYR A 64 8.86 22.70 -2.28
N ARG A 65 8.04 21.69 -2.58
CA ARG A 65 6.63 21.89 -2.90
C ARG A 65 5.88 22.53 -1.72
N GLU A 66 6.11 22.04 -0.51
CA GLU A 66 5.49 22.56 0.71
C GLU A 66 6.00 23.96 1.06
N SER A 67 7.29 24.27 0.86
CA SER A 67 7.82 25.62 1.07
C SER A 67 7.24 26.67 0.11
N LEU A 68 6.72 26.21 -1.03
CA LEU A 68 6.03 27.05 -2.02
C LEU A 68 4.50 27.08 -1.82
N ASN A 69 3.98 26.42 -0.78
CA ASN A 69 2.54 26.33 -0.48
C ASN A 69 1.68 25.81 -1.65
N ILE A 70 2.22 24.95 -2.51
CA ILE A 70 1.50 24.38 -3.65
C ILE A 70 1.09 22.92 -3.44
N SER A 71 -0.03 22.52 -4.03
CA SER A 71 -0.51 21.14 -3.99
C SER A 71 0.25 20.23 -4.98
N GLN A 72 0.22 18.91 -4.75
CA GLN A 72 0.77 17.94 -5.71
C GLN A 72 0.09 18.05 -7.08
N THR A 73 -1.21 18.35 -7.11
CA THR A 73 -1.97 18.58 -8.35
C THR A 73 -1.48 19.81 -9.11
N THR A 74 -1.16 20.90 -8.38
CA THR A 74 -0.64 22.14 -8.98
C THR A 74 0.73 21.88 -9.63
N LEU A 75 1.62 21.18 -8.92
CA LEU A 75 2.93 20.82 -9.45
C LEU A 75 2.80 19.89 -10.67
N ALA A 76 1.92 18.88 -10.58
CA ALA A 76 1.68 17.93 -11.65
C ALA A 76 1.21 18.64 -12.93
N LYS A 77 0.27 19.58 -12.81
CA LYS A 77 -0.20 20.41 -13.93
C LYS A 77 0.92 21.25 -14.55
N ALA A 78 1.78 21.85 -13.72
CA ALA A 78 2.88 22.68 -14.20
C ALA A 78 3.95 21.88 -14.97
N VAL A 79 4.19 20.63 -14.56
CA VAL A 79 5.18 19.72 -15.18
C VAL A 79 4.58 18.95 -16.37
N GLY A 80 3.26 18.83 -16.44
CA GLY A 80 2.56 18.04 -17.47
C GLY A 80 2.47 16.55 -17.14
N CYS A 81 2.37 16.19 -15.86
CA CYS A 81 2.21 14.81 -15.40
C CYS A 81 0.94 14.62 -14.54
N THR A 82 0.68 13.39 -14.09
CA THR A 82 -0.45 13.11 -13.19
C THR A 82 -0.09 13.41 -11.73
N GLN A 83 -1.07 13.71 -10.89
CA GLN A 83 -0.86 13.91 -9.45
C GLN A 83 -0.29 12.65 -8.78
N GLY A 84 -0.74 11.47 -9.21
CA GLY A 84 -0.21 10.19 -8.74
C GLY A 84 1.28 10.01 -9.04
N ALA A 85 1.77 10.51 -10.19
CA ALA A 85 3.19 10.47 -10.52
C ALA A 85 4.03 11.27 -9.52
N ILE A 86 3.60 12.50 -9.18
CA ILE A 86 4.23 13.32 -8.13
C ILE A 86 4.24 12.57 -6.79
N GLY A 87 3.11 11.98 -6.40
CA GLY A 87 3.02 11.20 -5.15
C GLY A 87 3.95 9.99 -5.13
N HIS A 88 4.14 9.31 -6.27
CA HIS A 88 5.11 8.22 -6.38
C HIS A 88 6.56 8.70 -6.28
N TRP A 89 6.91 9.86 -6.85
CA TRP A 89 8.25 10.44 -6.76
C TRP A 89 8.57 10.98 -5.37
N GLU A 90 7.60 11.63 -4.72
CA GLU A 90 7.73 12.13 -3.34
C GLU A 90 7.84 11.00 -2.33
N SER A 91 7.20 9.86 -2.58
CA SER A 91 7.30 8.67 -1.70
C SER A 91 8.46 7.74 -2.06
N GLY A 92 9.28 8.08 -3.06
CA GLY A 92 10.39 7.23 -3.51
C GLY A 92 9.98 5.92 -4.20
N ARG A 93 8.67 5.66 -4.38
CA ARG A 93 8.12 4.45 -5.02
C ARG A 93 8.50 4.31 -6.49
N ARG A 94 8.66 5.44 -7.18
CA ARG A 94 9.13 5.50 -8.58
C ARG A 94 10.10 6.66 -8.70
N PHE A 95 10.98 6.58 -9.68
CA PHE A 95 11.90 7.65 -10.01
C PHE A 95 11.50 8.31 -11.33
N PRO A 96 11.48 9.65 -11.41
CA PRO A 96 11.34 10.35 -12.67
C PRO A 96 12.58 10.12 -13.54
N ASP A 97 12.41 10.22 -14.86
CA ASP A 97 13.57 10.24 -15.76
C ASP A 97 14.32 11.57 -15.63
N LEU A 98 15.56 11.62 -16.14
CA LEU A 98 16.40 12.81 -16.02
C LEU A 98 15.77 14.06 -16.65
N LYS A 99 14.99 13.88 -17.74
CA LYS A 99 14.27 14.97 -18.40
C LYS A 99 13.19 15.55 -17.47
N THR A 100 12.45 14.70 -16.80
CA THR A 100 11.41 15.06 -15.83
C THR A 100 12.03 15.68 -14.59
N CYS A 101 13.17 15.19 -14.10
CA CYS A 101 13.88 15.83 -12.99
C CYS A 101 14.25 17.28 -13.33
N ARG A 102 14.79 17.53 -14.53
CA ARG A 102 15.08 18.90 -15.00
C ARG A 102 13.82 19.75 -15.13
N ALA A 103 12.73 19.18 -15.64
CA ALA A 103 11.44 19.87 -15.74
C ALA A 103 10.89 20.25 -14.35
N LEU A 104 10.97 19.35 -13.37
CA LEU A 104 10.56 19.59 -11.99
C LEU A 104 11.36 20.74 -11.37
N VAL A 105 12.69 20.73 -11.49
CA VAL A 105 13.56 21.80 -11.00
C VAL A 105 13.23 23.13 -11.68
N ALA A 106 13.05 23.13 -13.01
CA ALA A 106 12.67 24.33 -13.74
C ALA A 106 11.30 24.87 -13.30
N CYS A 107 10.31 24.00 -13.08
CA CYS A 107 8.99 24.39 -12.57
C CYS A 107 9.07 24.95 -11.15
N LEU A 108 9.81 24.30 -10.24
CA LEU A 108 10.03 24.80 -8.88
C LEU A 108 10.68 26.19 -8.90
N ASN A 109 11.70 26.36 -9.75
CA ASN A 109 12.39 27.64 -9.89
C ASN A 109 11.48 28.74 -10.48
N LYS A 110 10.63 28.40 -11.45
CA LYS A 110 9.61 29.32 -11.98
C LYS A 110 8.58 29.75 -10.92
N LEU A 111 8.29 28.87 -9.96
CA LEU A 111 7.36 29.14 -8.86
C LEU A 111 8.01 29.90 -7.69
N GLY A 112 9.30 30.23 -7.78
CA GLY A 112 10.01 31.05 -6.79
C GLY A 112 10.99 30.30 -5.90
N ALA A 113 11.20 28.99 -6.10
CA ALA A 113 12.31 28.31 -5.46
C ALA A 113 13.65 28.71 -6.13
N LYS A 114 14.76 28.57 -5.39
CA LYS A 114 16.12 28.62 -5.96
C LYS A 114 16.79 27.30 -5.64
N VAL A 115 16.55 26.28 -6.48
CA VAL A 115 17.01 24.92 -6.27
C VAL A 115 17.72 24.37 -7.50
N SER A 116 18.73 23.54 -7.27
CA SER A 116 19.43 22.76 -8.28
C SER A 116 18.89 21.32 -8.35
N LEU A 117 19.40 20.54 -9.31
CA LEU A 117 19.03 19.14 -9.46
C LEU A 117 19.41 18.31 -8.23
N ASP A 118 20.62 18.52 -7.71
CA ASP A 118 21.16 17.78 -6.56
C ASP A 118 20.46 18.17 -5.25
N ASP A 119 19.90 19.37 -5.17
CA ASP A 119 19.10 19.79 -4.01
C ASP A 119 17.79 19.00 -3.92
N VAL A 120 17.12 18.81 -5.07
CA VAL A 120 15.82 18.12 -5.14
C VAL A 120 15.99 16.60 -5.17
N PHE A 121 17.02 16.13 -5.88
CA PHE A 121 17.35 14.72 -6.07
C PHE A 121 18.83 14.51 -5.75
N PRO A 122 19.21 14.44 -4.45
CA PRO A 122 20.61 14.27 -4.08
C PRO A 122 21.18 12.96 -4.64
N PRO A 123 22.49 12.84 -4.86
CA PRO A 123 23.10 11.55 -5.18
C PRO A 123 23.00 10.59 -3.97
N GLU A 124 22.86 9.29 -4.21
CA GLU A 124 22.94 8.28 -3.15
C GLU A 124 24.32 8.34 -2.50
N HIS A 125 24.35 8.58 -1.18
CA HIS A 125 25.57 8.43 -0.42
C HIS A 125 25.86 6.94 -0.36
N LYS A 126 26.85 6.47 -1.11
CA LYS A 126 27.45 5.16 -0.80
C LYS A 126 27.94 5.27 0.63
N ALA A 127 27.34 4.51 1.54
CA ALA A 127 27.98 4.22 2.82
C ALA A 127 29.31 3.56 2.44
N ALA A 128 30.40 4.27 2.71
CA ALA A 128 31.75 3.79 2.48
C ALA A 128 32.05 2.59 3.38
#